data_AF-A0A2E7CSQ4-F1
#
_entry.id   AF-A0A2E7CSQ4-F1
#
_cell.length_a   1.000
_cell.length_b   1.000
_cell.length_c   1.000
_cell.angle_alpha   90.00
_cell.angle_beta   90.00
_cell.angle_gamma   90.00
#
_symmetry.space_group_name_H-M   'P 1'
#
loop_
_entity.id
_entity.type
_entity.pdbx_description
1 polymer ?
#
loop_
_entity_poly.entity_id
_entity_poly.type
_entity_poly.pdbx_seq_one_letter_code
_entity_poly.pdbx_strand_id
1 'polypeptide(L)' 'MKKQFILIHIFSFLFLSSCCSWNESSKKSYLTECEESKFDKEFCECSLEKLITNFECYDDAIKQEEKFAEIFIECN' A
#
# COMPACT_ATOMS: atom_id res chain seq x y z
N MET A 1 41.94 -16.43 -13.46
CA MET A 1 40.60 -16.22 -14.06
C MET A 1 39.44 -16.74 -13.19
N LYS A 2 39.50 -16.59 -11.84
CA LYS A 2 38.42 -17.05 -10.93
C LYS A 2 37.70 -15.91 -10.19
N LYS A 3 38.28 -14.71 -10.17
CA LYS A 3 37.73 -13.54 -9.45
C LYS A 3 36.64 -12.80 -10.24
N GLN A 4 36.61 -12.89 -11.57
CA GLN A 4 35.59 -12.23 -12.40
C GLN A 4 34.22 -12.93 -12.35
N PHE A 5 34.17 -14.24 -12.11
CA PHE A 5 32.90 -14.99 -12.01
C PHE A 5 32.14 -14.74 -10.71
N ILE A 6 32.80 -14.26 -9.65
CA ILE A 6 32.15 -13.95 -8.37
C ILE A 6 31.38 -12.63 -8.43
N LEU A 7 31.90 -11.64 -9.16
CA LEU A 7 31.26 -10.33 -9.31
C LEU A 7 29.95 -10.38 -10.13
N ILE A 8 29.84 -11.32 -11.07
CA ILE A 8 28.65 -11.48 -11.91
C ILE A 8 27.46 -12.05 -11.12
N HIS A 9 27.71 -12.87 -10.09
CA HIS A 9 26.63 -13.46 -9.30
C HIS A 9 25.98 -12.52 -8.29
N ILE A 10 26.68 -11.47 -7.84
CA ILE A 10 26.13 -10.52 -6.86
C ILE A 10 25.18 -9.52 -7.54
N PHE A 11 25.35 -9.25 -8.83
CA PHE A 11 24.53 -8.26 -9.55
C PHE A 11 23.13 -8.78 -9.96
N SER A 12 22.92 -10.11 -9.94
CA SER A 12 21.66 -10.70 -10.41
C SER A 12 20.53 -10.72 -9.36
N PHE A 13 20.81 -10.33 -8.11
CA PHE A 13 19.82 -10.38 -7.00
C PHE A 13 19.12 -9.06 -6.72
N LEU A 14 19.47 -7.97 -7.41
CA LEU A 14 18.95 -6.62 -7.14
C LEU A 14 17.61 -6.30 -7.86
N PHE A 15 17.00 -7.26 -8.56
CA PHE A 15 15.83 -7.01 -9.41
C PHE A 15 14.53 -7.71 -8.99
N LEU A 16 14.45 -8.23 -7.77
CA LEU A 16 13.20 -8.81 -7.22
C LEU A 16 12.53 -7.93 -6.16
N SER A 17 12.76 -6.62 -6.15
CA SER A 17 11.84 -5.72 -5.45
C SER A 17 10.54 -5.69 -6.25
N SER A 18 9.55 -6.49 -5.86
CA SER A 18 8.20 -6.35 -6.39
C SER A 18 7.73 -4.92 -6.07
N CYS A 19 7.49 -4.10 -7.09
CA CYS A 19 6.79 -2.83 -6.91
C CYS A 19 5.34 -3.16 -6.51
N CYS A 20 5.05 -3.26 -5.22
CA CYS A 20 3.67 -3.31 -4.75
C CYS A 20 3.13 -1.88 -4.70
N SER A 21 1.88 -1.69 -5.14
CA SER A 21 1.21 -0.40 -5.09
C SER A 21 -0.30 -0.60 -5.05
N TRP A 22 -1.03 0.41 -4.59
CA TRP A 22 -2.48 0.46 -4.69
C TRP A 22 -2.90 0.52 -6.17
N ASN A 23 -3.45 -0.58 -6.68
CA ASN A 23 -4.06 -0.63 -8.01
C ASN A 23 -5.54 -0.20 -7.97
N GLU A 24 -6.14 0.04 -9.14
CA GLU A 24 -7.54 0.48 -9.24
C GLU A 24 -8.53 -0.47 -8.54
N SER A 25 -8.28 -1.78 -8.59
CA SER A 25 -9.15 -2.77 -7.95
C SER A 25 -9.10 -2.65 -6.42
N SER A 26 -7.92 -2.51 -5.82
CA SER A 26 -7.75 -2.34 -4.38
C SER A 26 -8.39 -1.04 -3.87
N LYS A 27 -8.21 0.06 -4.61
CA LYS A 27 -8.84 1.36 -4.31
C LYS A 27 -10.36 1.25 -4.36
N LYS A 28 -10.90 0.58 -5.38
CA LYS A 28 -12.34 0.39 -5.53
C LYS A 28 -12.91 -0.50 -4.43
N SER A 29 -12.24 -1.60 -4.07
CA SER A 29 -12.69 -2.46 -2.96
C SER A 29 -12.78 -1.68 -1.66
N TYR A 30 -11.74 -0.90 -1.34
CA TYR A 30 -11.73 -0.06 -0.14
C TYR A 30 -12.89 0.93 -0.12
N LEU A 31 -13.12 1.67 -1.22
CA LEU A 31 -14.22 2.65 -1.29
C LEU A 31 -15.58 1.97 -1.12
N THR A 32 -15.79 0.82 -1.76
CA THR A 32 -17.03 0.04 -1.61
C THR A 32 -17.24 -0.39 -0.16
N GLU A 33 -16.23 -0.98 0.48
CA GLU A 33 -16.32 -1.45 1.87
C GLU A 33 -16.53 -0.30 2.87
N CYS A 34 -15.89 0.85 2.62
CA CYS A 34 -16.04 2.05 3.43
C CYS A 34 -17.47 2.63 3.34
N GLU A 35 -18.00 2.77 2.12
CA GLU A 35 -19.36 3.27 1.90
C GLU A 35 -20.43 2.28 2.43
N GLU A 36 -20.21 0.96 2.28
CA GLU A 36 -21.07 -0.08 2.86
C GLU A 36 -21.07 -0.05 4.40
N SER A 37 -19.99 0.42 5.00
CA SER A 37 -19.87 0.66 6.45
C SER A 37 -20.59 1.93 6.93
N LYS A 38 -21.34 2.60 6.04
CA LYS A 38 -22.13 3.82 6.28
C LYS A 38 -21.31 5.09 6.57
N PHE A 39 -20.03 5.10 6.23
CA PHE A 39 -19.29 6.35 6.16
C PHE A 39 -19.73 7.15 4.93
N ASP A 40 -19.67 8.47 5.02
CA ASP A 40 -19.96 9.30 3.86
C ASP A 40 -18.83 9.21 2.82
N LYS A 41 -19.18 9.56 1.59
CA LYS A 41 -18.26 9.47 0.45
C LYS A 41 -17.01 10.34 0.64
N GLU A 42 -17.14 11.52 1.25
CA GLU A 42 -16.04 12.47 1.44
C GLU A 42 -15.02 11.90 2.43
N PHE A 43 -15.48 11.30 3.51
CA PHE A 43 -14.66 10.55 4.46
C PHE A 43 -13.95 9.37 3.78
N CYS A 44 -14.65 8.59 2.97
CA CYS A 44 -14.06 7.43 2.29
C CYS A 44 -12.97 7.84 1.28
N GLU A 45 -13.19 8.93 0.54
CA GLU A 45 -12.19 9.47 -0.38
C GLU A 45 -10.97 10.04 0.38
N CYS A 46 -11.21 10.80 1.46
CA CYS A 46 -10.14 11.32 2.31
C CYS A 46 -9.29 10.20 2.91
N SER A 47 -9.94 9.21 3.53
CA SER A 47 -9.24 8.11 4.19
C SER A 47 -8.44 7.27 3.19
N LEU A 48 -8.96 7.04 1.98
CA LEU A 48 -8.21 6.40 0.90
C LEU A 48 -6.95 7.18 0.52
N GLU A 49 -7.05 8.49 0.34
CA GLU A 49 -5.91 9.35 -0.01
C GLU A 49 -4.82 9.28 1.07
N LYS A 50 -5.22 9.33 2.33
CA LYS A 50 -4.31 9.23 3.48
C LYS A 50 -3.67 7.84 3.58
N LEU A 51 -4.43 6.77 3.35
CA LEU A 51 -3.90 5.41 3.36
C LEU A 51 -2.88 5.18 2.24
N ILE A 52 -3.14 5.64 1.02
CA ILE A 52 -2.18 5.55 -0.10
C ILE A 52 -0.92 6.36 0.18
N THR A 53 -1.03 7.48 0.90
CA THR A 53 0.11 8.32 1.27
C THR A 53 0.98 7.68 2.36
N ASN A 54 0.36 6.97 3.32
CA ASN A 54 1.06 6.35 4.45
C ASN A 54 1.52 4.92 4.17
N PHE A 55 0.88 4.23 3.22
CA PHE A 55 1.18 2.84 2.88
C PHE A 55 1.31 2.70 1.37
N GLU A 56 2.53 2.43 0.91
CA GLU A 56 2.80 2.17 -0.51
C GLU A 56 1.97 0.96 -1.02
N CYS A 57 1.81 -0.07 -0.19
CA CYS A 57 1.21 -1.34 -0.57
C CYS A 57 -0.06 -1.65 0.22
N TYR A 58 -1.13 -2.02 -0.50
CA TYR A 58 -2.43 -2.36 0.08
C TYR A 58 -2.35 -3.46 1.15
N ASP A 59 -1.65 -4.56 0.83
CA ASP A 59 -1.50 -5.69 1.74
C ASP A 59 -0.78 -5.33 3.04
N ASP A 60 0.07 -4.31 3.00
CA ASP A 60 0.79 -3.83 4.19
C ASP A 60 -0.03 -2.82 4.99
N ALA A 61 -0.94 -2.10 4.32
CA ALA A 61 -1.92 -1.24 4.98
C ALA A 61 -2.86 -2.09 5.84
N ILE A 62 -3.46 -3.15 5.29
CA ILE A 62 -4.43 -4.00 6.02
C ILE A 62 -3.78 -4.71 7.22
N LYS A 63 -2.51 -5.10 7.12
CA LYS A 63 -1.76 -5.69 8.26
C LYS A 63 -1.52 -4.70 9.40
N GLN A 64 -1.69 -3.40 9.16
CA GLN A 64 -1.47 -2.30 10.08
C GLN A 64 -2.76 -1.52 10.33
N GLU A 65 -3.90 -2.21 10.28
CA GLU A 65 -5.24 -1.65 10.50
C GLU A 65 -5.33 -0.85 11.82
N GLU A 66 -4.54 -1.20 12.84
CA GLU A 66 -4.49 -0.45 14.10
C GLU A 66 -4.09 1.02 13.93
N LYS A 67 -3.36 1.36 12.85
CA LYS A 67 -2.97 2.73 12.52
C LYS A 67 -4.06 3.51 11.79
N PHE A 68 -5.13 2.84 11.34
CA PHE A 68 -6.19 3.47 10.57
C PHE A 68 -6.98 4.45 11.44
N ALA A 69 -7.09 4.19 12.75
CA ALA A 69 -7.79 5.08 13.66
C ALA A 69 -7.19 6.50 13.66
N GLU A 70 -5.86 6.63 13.65
CA GLU A 70 -5.18 7.93 13.58
C GLU A 70 -5.44 8.61 12.23
N ILE A 71 -5.41 7.85 11.14
CA ILE A 71 -5.71 8.34 9.79
C ILE A 71 -7.16 8.81 9.67
N PHE A 72 -8.10 8.08 10.27
CA PHE A 72 -9.53 8.40 10.21
C PHE A 72 -9.88 9.66 10.98
N ILE A 73 -9.16 9.98 12.07
CA ILE A 73 -9.32 11.24 12.80
C ILE A 73 -8.99 12.44 11.91
N GLU A 74 -8.06 12.31 10.96
CA GLU A 74 -7.71 13.38 10.03
C GLU A 74 -8.77 13.65 8.95
N CYS A 75 -9.75 12.75 8.81
CA CYS A 75 -10.81 12.83 7.80
C CYS A 75 -12.19 13.19 8.38
N ASN A 76 -12.25 13.49 9.68
CA ASN A 76 -13.48 13.81 10.41
C ASN A 76 -13.68 15.32 10.62
#